data_AF-A0A290XBD6-F1
#
_entry.id   AF-A0A290XBD6-F1
#
_cell.length_a   1.000
_cell.length_b   1.000
_cell.length_c   1.000
_cell.angle_alpha   90.00
_cell.angle_beta   90.00
_cell.angle_gamma   90.00
#
_symmetry.space_group_name_H-M   'P 1'
#
loop_
_entity.id
_entity.type
_entity.pdbx_description
1 polymer ?
#
loop_
_entity_poly.entity_id
_entity_poly.type
_entity_poly.pdbx_seq_one_letter_code
_entity_poly.pdbx_strand_id
1 'polypeptide(L)'
;MRANSLALALFALLAPAAFAQTAQDQTQPAPSPQADGPPQVQSPGDAPMAGSDEEADVAASDDPAAIDHASSRVPLQEIRRYVGVFNAVREAYVEPVEDRKLMTSAIRGLLLDLDPHSVYMEKDTATAFDEGTEGAYDGIGVEVMYLGDGSMRVIAPIDGTPAAKAGIRAGDVIISVDGRTLTPSDREGPGPLRGAPGTSVMIGVLRDGETAPLEIRVDRETIRVVSVRGRMLEPGYAYVRLSQFQVDTAADFSRIVSELKQQAGGKLRGLVIDLRSNPGGLLTSAVQIADDLLDEGKIVSTRGRIPISDAEFSASPGDLLDGAPVVVLVDVGSASASEVLAGALRDNNRARVIGSRTFGKGSVQTVLPLDNGDSVKLTTARYYTPSGRSIQARGIDPDVTLRPDGAASADPDAPRAATMYTEANLPGHLQGDEEDGSTGGEALPGEGPISAALAELKKPWVPAAQGRVQDAPPATTPTPRATARPGASPVQSNGTPPASAPTGPEDASSGATPGESGATAPASSPDERGQASPPSIPADDPQAPAAPAPVAPAPEAAPTPSATPSR
;
A
#
# COMPACT_ATOMS: atom_id res chain seq x y z
N MET A 1 -22.80 30.23 21.43
CA MET A 1 -22.94 28.92 22.10
C MET A 1 -22.29 27.89 21.19
N ARG A 2 -21.22 27.27 21.67
CA ARG A 2 -20.39 26.29 20.94
C ARG A 2 -20.98 24.91 21.17
N ALA A 3 -21.12 24.09 20.12
CA ALA A 3 -21.38 22.66 20.24
C ALA A 3 -20.70 21.92 19.08
N ASN A 4 -19.66 21.16 19.46
CA ASN A 4 -18.99 20.01 18.85
C ASN A 4 -19.38 19.56 17.43
N SER A 5 -18.42 19.70 16.51
CA SER A 5 -18.33 18.95 15.25
C SER A 5 -17.14 18.00 15.34
N LEU A 6 -17.34 16.82 15.95
CA LEU A 6 -16.33 15.78 16.06
C LEU A 6 -17.01 14.41 16.00
N ALA A 7 -17.32 13.94 14.78
CA ALA A 7 -17.59 12.53 14.45
C ALA A 7 -17.90 12.42 12.96
N LEU A 8 -16.88 12.27 12.10
CA LEU A 8 -17.05 11.69 10.77
C LEU A 8 -15.70 11.20 10.24
N ALA A 9 -15.20 10.10 10.80
CA ALA A 9 -14.08 9.34 10.26
C ALA A 9 -14.05 7.93 10.89
N LEU A 10 -15.13 7.16 10.73
CA LEU A 10 -15.14 5.74 11.06
C LEU A 10 -16.39 5.08 10.48
N PHE A 11 -16.40 4.63 9.22
CA PHE A 11 -17.33 3.59 8.75
C PHE A 11 -16.92 3.10 7.35
N ALA A 12 -15.92 2.23 7.31
CA ALA A 12 -15.78 1.20 6.28
C ALA A 12 -14.94 0.08 6.92
N LEU A 13 -15.40 -1.17 6.76
CA LEU A 13 -14.93 -2.40 7.42
C LEU A 13 -15.55 -2.64 8.80
N LEU A 14 -16.68 -3.35 8.82
CA LEU A 14 -17.03 -4.34 9.85
C LEU A 14 -18.28 -5.11 9.40
N ALA A 15 -18.13 -6.41 9.19
CA ALA A 15 -19.17 -7.39 9.39
C ALA A 15 -18.63 -8.42 10.42
N PRO A 16 -19.26 -8.62 11.58
CA PRO A 16 -18.86 -9.68 12.49
C PRO A 16 -19.69 -10.94 12.25
N ALA A 17 -19.02 -12.09 12.17
CA ALA A 17 -19.64 -13.39 12.35
C ALA A 17 -19.94 -13.61 13.85
N ALA A 18 -21.21 -13.74 14.20
CA ALA A 18 -21.65 -14.12 15.54
C ALA A 18 -22.04 -15.60 15.55
N PHE A 19 -21.26 -16.41 16.27
CA PHE A 19 -21.65 -17.76 16.69
C PHE A 19 -22.67 -17.66 17.83
N ALA A 20 -23.85 -18.23 17.64
CA ALA A 20 -24.83 -18.43 18.71
C ALA A 20 -24.72 -19.88 19.22
N GLN A 21 -24.41 -20.02 20.50
CA GLN A 21 -24.62 -21.23 21.29
C GLN A 21 -26.12 -21.42 21.53
N THR A 22 -26.65 -22.61 21.24
CA THR A 22 -27.92 -23.07 21.79
C THR A 22 -27.73 -24.43 22.43
N ALA A 23 -27.95 -24.45 23.76
CA ALA A 23 -28.14 -25.64 24.56
C ALA A 23 -29.57 -26.19 24.38
N GLN A 24 -29.71 -27.48 24.08
CA GLN A 24 -30.89 -28.32 24.34
C GLN A 24 -30.34 -29.74 24.53
N ASP A 25 -30.17 -30.19 25.78
CA ASP A 25 -31.14 -30.85 26.64
C ASP A 25 -31.62 -32.22 26.12
N GLN A 26 -31.53 -33.17 27.03
CA GLN A 26 -31.51 -34.61 26.84
C GLN A 26 -32.91 -35.14 26.54
N THR A 27 -33.02 -36.18 25.71
CA THR A 27 -33.87 -37.35 25.99
C THR A 27 -33.64 -38.44 24.92
N GLN A 28 -33.12 -39.57 25.39
CA GLN A 28 -32.86 -40.79 24.63
C GLN A 28 -33.92 -41.83 25.06
N PRO A 29 -34.61 -42.54 24.14
CA PRO A 29 -35.35 -43.74 24.50
C PRO A 29 -34.54 -45.01 24.19
N ALA A 30 -34.72 -46.00 25.07
CA ALA A 30 -33.98 -47.25 25.21
C ALA A 30 -34.07 -48.24 24.03
N PRO A 31 -33.11 -49.20 23.91
CA PRO A 31 -33.16 -50.28 22.93
C PRO A 31 -33.96 -51.50 23.42
N SER A 32 -34.58 -52.23 22.49
CA SER A 32 -35.19 -53.55 22.72
C SER A 32 -34.30 -54.67 22.13
N PRO A 33 -34.38 -55.92 22.65
CA PRO A 33 -33.29 -56.90 22.56
C PRO A 33 -33.39 -57.91 21.41
N GLN A 34 -32.27 -58.60 21.23
CA GLN A 34 -31.91 -59.63 20.23
C GLN A 34 -32.83 -60.87 20.18
N ALA A 35 -32.82 -61.55 19.03
CA ALA A 35 -33.22 -62.96 18.88
C ALA A 35 -32.21 -63.71 17.99
N ASP A 36 -31.89 -64.94 18.41
CA ASP A 36 -30.82 -65.84 17.95
C ASP A 36 -31.17 -66.74 16.73
N GLY A 37 -30.16 -66.99 15.88
CA GLY A 37 -29.80 -68.28 15.24
C GLY A 37 -30.52 -68.73 13.95
N PRO A 38 -30.00 -69.72 13.16
CA PRO A 38 -28.90 -70.68 13.44
C PRO A 38 -27.90 -70.88 12.23
N PRO A 39 -27.15 -72.00 12.03
CA PRO A 39 -25.68 -72.04 12.14
C PRO A 39 -24.90 -72.38 10.84
N GLN A 40 -23.57 -72.38 10.98
CA GLN A 40 -22.51 -72.51 9.97
C GLN A 40 -22.45 -73.81 9.14
N VAL A 41 -21.84 -73.70 7.95
CA VAL A 41 -21.15 -74.80 7.24
C VAL A 41 -19.74 -74.31 6.81
N GLN A 42 -18.69 -75.04 7.20
CA GLN A 42 -17.29 -74.88 6.75
C GLN A 42 -17.02 -75.90 5.61
N SER A 43 -16.27 -75.58 4.56
CA SER A 43 -14.81 -75.82 4.36
C SER A 43 -14.53 -75.91 2.82
N PRO A 44 -13.29 -76.03 2.29
CA PRO A 44 -12.01 -75.39 2.64
C PRO A 44 -11.20 -74.93 1.37
N GLY A 45 -10.07 -74.24 1.59
CA GLY A 45 -8.86 -74.37 0.74
C GLY A 45 -8.57 -73.27 -0.29
N ASP A 46 -7.72 -72.30 0.07
CA ASP A 46 -6.34 -72.21 -0.46
C ASP A 46 -5.62 -71.00 0.17
N ALA A 47 -4.35 -71.21 0.51
CA ALA A 47 -3.40 -70.21 1.03
C ALA A 47 -2.14 -70.25 0.14
N PRO A 48 -1.14 -69.38 0.36
CA PRO A 48 -1.16 -67.91 0.31
C PRO A 48 -0.10 -67.41 -0.71
N MET A 49 -0.14 -66.13 -1.10
CA MET A 49 1.03 -65.44 -1.66
C MET A 49 1.29 -64.17 -0.86
N ALA A 50 2.46 -64.17 -0.23
CA ALA A 50 3.03 -63.09 0.55
C ALA A 50 3.48 -61.94 -0.36
N GLY A 51 3.20 -60.73 0.07
CA GLY A 51 3.82 -59.49 -0.38
C GLY A 51 3.80 -58.55 0.82
N SER A 52 4.92 -58.48 1.52
CA SER A 52 5.15 -57.68 2.72
C SER A 52 5.17 -56.18 2.38
N ASP A 53 4.19 -55.43 2.87
CA ASP A 53 4.33 -53.99 3.08
C ASP A 53 5.19 -53.79 4.33
N GLU A 54 6.50 -53.60 4.14
CA GLU A 54 7.37 -53.00 5.15
C GLU A 54 7.15 -51.48 5.10
N GLU A 55 6.39 -50.95 6.06
CA GLU A 55 6.45 -49.55 6.46
C GLU A 55 7.87 -49.26 6.97
N ALA A 56 8.69 -48.65 6.13
CA ALA A 56 9.94 -48.05 6.55
C ALA A 56 9.68 -46.63 7.04
N ASP A 57 9.73 -46.45 8.37
CA ASP A 57 9.94 -45.16 9.02
C ASP A 57 11.20 -44.49 8.44
N VAL A 58 11.01 -43.45 7.63
CA VAL A 58 12.11 -42.58 7.18
C VAL A 58 12.36 -41.51 8.24
N ALA A 59 13.48 -41.68 8.96
CA ALA A 59 14.02 -40.68 9.86
C ALA A 59 14.23 -39.33 9.14
N ALA A 60 13.86 -38.24 9.81
CA ALA A 60 14.17 -36.88 9.37
C ALA A 60 15.69 -36.71 9.22
N SER A 61 16.13 -36.55 7.98
CA SER A 61 17.51 -36.20 7.64
C SER A 61 17.68 -34.69 7.81
N ASP A 62 18.48 -34.26 8.79
CA ASP A 62 18.98 -32.88 8.95
C ASP A 62 20.01 -32.54 7.86
N ASP A 63 19.61 -32.65 6.59
CA ASP A 63 20.39 -32.18 5.45
C ASP A 63 19.79 -30.85 4.94
N PRO A 64 20.42 -29.69 5.17
CA PRO A 64 19.93 -28.41 4.69
C PRO A 64 19.89 -28.31 3.16
N ALA A 65 20.54 -29.23 2.42
CA ALA A 65 20.44 -29.31 0.96
C ALA A 65 19.20 -30.09 0.47
N ALA A 66 18.51 -30.84 1.34
CA ALA A 66 17.28 -31.57 0.96
C ALA A 66 16.06 -30.65 0.86
N ILE A 67 16.09 -29.48 1.51
CA ILE A 67 15.01 -28.48 1.49
C ILE A 67 14.99 -27.73 0.14
N ASP A 68 16.15 -27.59 -0.51
CA ASP A 68 16.30 -26.77 -1.72
C ASP A 68 15.79 -27.48 -3.00
N HIS A 69 15.66 -28.82 -2.99
CA HIS A 69 15.20 -29.60 -4.15
C HIS A 69 13.74 -30.09 -4.04
N ALA A 70 13.10 -29.99 -2.88
CA ALA A 70 11.70 -30.38 -2.71
C ALA A 70 10.70 -29.36 -3.31
N SER A 71 11.13 -28.11 -3.55
CA SER A 71 10.26 -26.99 -3.95
C SER A 71 9.99 -26.85 -5.46
N SER A 72 10.55 -27.72 -6.31
CA SER A 72 10.40 -27.63 -7.77
C SER A 72 9.32 -28.53 -8.38
N ARG A 73 8.67 -29.39 -7.59
CA ARG A 73 7.66 -30.33 -8.08
C ARG A 73 6.26 -29.81 -7.77
N VAL A 74 5.44 -29.69 -8.81
CA VAL A 74 4.00 -29.40 -8.68
C VAL A 74 3.38 -30.40 -7.69
N PRO A 75 2.73 -29.94 -6.59
CA PRO A 75 2.25 -30.82 -5.53
C PRO A 75 0.93 -31.52 -5.95
N LEU A 76 1.04 -32.53 -6.81
CA LEU A 76 -0.11 -33.18 -7.45
C LEU A 76 -1.13 -33.77 -6.46
N GLN A 77 -0.68 -34.29 -5.31
CA GLN A 77 -1.59 -34.81 -4.28
C GLN A 77 -2.44 -33.71 -3.65
N GLU A 78 -1.83 -32.57 -3.32
CA GLU A 78 -2.54 -31.44 -2.74
C GLU A 78 -3.48 -30.77 -3.76
N ILE A 79 -3.08 -30.71 -5.04
CA ILE A 79 -3.96 -30.24 -6.12
C ILE A 79 -5.18 -31.15 -6.26
N ARG A 80 -5.00 -32.48 -6.21
CA ARG A 80 -6.14 -33.43 -6.25
C ARG A 80 -7.05 -33.26 -5.04
N ARG A 81 -6.48 -33.05 -3.84
CA ARG A 81 -7.25 -32.77 -2.63
C ARG A 81 -8.06 -31.48 -2.78
N TYR A 82 -7.44 -30.40 -3.26
CA TYR A 82 -8.10 -29.12 -3.53
C TYR A 82 -9.27 -29.28 -4.51
N VAL A 83 -9.04 -29.94 -5.66
CA VAL A 83 -10.09 -30.20 -6.66
C VAL A 83 -11.21 -31.07 -6.09
N GLY A 84 -10.88 -32.07 -5.27
CA GLY A 84 -11.85 -32.92 -4.59
C GLY A 84 -12.76 -32.11 -3.65
N VAL A 85 -12.19 -31.22 -2.84
CA VAL A 85 -12.95 -30.33 -1.96
C VAL A 85 -13.81 -29.34 -2.76
N PHE A 86 -13.25 -28.74 -3.81
CA PHE A 86 -13.98 -27.84 -4.70
C PHE A 86 -15.23 -28.50 -5.29
N ASN A 87 -15.09 -29.72 -5.82
CA ASN A 87 -16.21 -30.46 -6.39
C ASN A 87 -17.25 -30.86 -5.32
N ALA A 88 -16.80 -31.29 -4.13
CA ALA A 88 -17.71 -31.63 -3.04
C ALA A 88 -18.56 -30.42 -2.61
N VAL A 89 -17.97 -29.23 -2.52
CA VAL A 89 -18.72 -27.99 -2.21
C VAL A 89 -19.70 -27.67 -3.34
N ARG A 90 -19.24 -27.69 -4.59
CA ARG A 90 -20.07 -27.40 -5.77
C ARG A 90 -21.29 -28.33 -5.88
N GLU A 91 -21.14 -29.61 -5.55
CA GLU A 91 -22.19 -30.62 -5.70
C GLU A 91 -23.11 -30.75 -4.49
N ALA A 92 -22.58 -30.57 -3.27
CA ALA A 92 -23.30 -30.89 -2.04
C ALA A 92 -23.68 -29.68 -1.18
N TYR A 93 -23.22 -28.45 -1.51
CA TYR A 93 -23.68 -27.27 -0.78
C TYR A 93 -25.17 -27.02 -1.04
N VAL A 94 -25.88 -26.60 0.01
CA VAL A 94 -27.35 -26.50 0.01
C VAL A 94 -27.89 -25.47 -1.00
N GLU A 95 -27.08 -24.47 -1.35
CA GLU A 95 -27.41 -23.47 -2.35
C GLU A 95 -26.46 -23.59 -3.56
N PRO A 96 -26.92 -23.34 -4.80
CA PRO A 96 -26.03 -23.28 -5.95
C PRO A 96 -24.97 -22.18 -5.77
N VAL A 97 -23.71 -22.50 -6.04
CA VAL A 97 -22.60 -21.54 -6.02
C VAL A 97 -21.94 -21.51 -7.39
N GLU A 98 -21.59 -20.30 -7.85
CA GLU A 98 -20.87 -20.12 -9.10
C GLU A 98 -19.39 -20.53 -8.98
N ASP A 99 -18.89 -21.27 -9.96
CA ASP A 99 -17.51 -21.75 -10.02
C ASP A 99 -16.49 -20.59 -9.89
N ARG A 100 -16.77 -19.45 -10.55
CA ARG A 100 -15.93 -18.24 -10.47
C ARG A 100 -15.82 -17.73 -9.03
N LYS A 101 -16.94 -17.65 -8.31
CA LYS A 101 -16.97 -17.17 -6.92
C LYS A 101 -16.18 -18.09 -5.98
N LEU A 102 -16.31 -19.41 -6.16
CA LEU A 102 -15.53 -20.38 -5.40
C LEU A 102 -14.03 -20.24 -5.68
N MET A 103 -13.64 -20.13 -6.95
CA MET A 103 -12.22 -20.00 -7.34
C MET A 103 -11.60 -18.69 -6.82
N THR A 104 -12.30 -17.56 -6.97
CA THR A 104 -11.84 -16.27 -6.40
C THR A 104 -11.71 -16.35 -4.88
N SER A 105 -12.63 -17.02 -4.20
CA SER A 105 -12.56 -17.20 -2.74
C SER A 105 -11.37 -18.05 -2.32
N ALA A 106 -11.05 -19.10 -3.08
CA ALA A 106 -9.87 -19.92 -2.84
C ALA A 106 -8.56 -19.13 -3.04
N ILE A 107 -8.46 -18.34 -4.12
CA ILE A 107 -7.28 -17.49 -4.36
C ILE A 107 -7.10 -16.47 -3.23
N ARG A 108 -8.19 -15.83 -2.77
CA ARG A 108 -8.14 -14.94 -1.60
C ARG A 108 -7.68 -15.68 -0.35
N GLY A 109 -8.16 -16.91 -0.13
CA GLY A 109 -7.74 -17.76 0.98
C GLY A 109 -6.25 -18.09 0.97
N LEU A 110 -5.62 -18.26 -0.20
CA LEU A 110 -4.17 -18.51 -0.31
C LEU A 110 -3.31 -17.36 0.23
N LEU A 111 -3.83 -16.13 0.18
CA LEU A 111 -3.09 -14.94 0.59
C LEU A 111 -3.42 -14.51 2.02
N LEU A 112 -4.59 -14.89 2.52
CA LEU A 112 -5.13 -14.44 3.82
C LEU A 112 -4.20 -14.72 5.00
N ASP A 113 -3.55 -15.89 5.00
CA ASP A 113 -2.68 -16.33 6.11
C ASP A 113 -1.21 -15.91 5.91
N LEU A 114 -0.86 -15.22 4.83
CA LEU A 114 0.52 -14.79 4.58
C LEU A 114 0.87 -13.55 5.39
N ASP A 115 0.14 -12.47 5.16
CA ASP A 115 0.30 -11.17 5.82
C ASP A 115 -0.91 -10.26 5.48
N PRO A 116 -1.16 -9.17 6.23
CA PRO A 116 -2.31 -8.28 6.02
C PRO A 116 -2.21 -7.39 4.76
N HIS A 117 -1.09 -7.40 4.05
CA HIS A 117 -0.81 -6.55 2.88
C HIS A 117 -0.85 -7.32 1.56
N SER A 118 -0.75 -8.65 1.60
CA SER A 118 -0.82 -9.55 0.45
C SER A 118 -2.27 -9.84 0.08
N VAL A 119 -2.70 -9.41 -1.11
CA VAL A 119 -4.12 -9.47 -1.52
C VAL A 119 -4.29 -9.77 -3.00
N TYR A 120 -5.39 -10.43 -3.33
CA TYR A 120 -5.87 -10.61 -4.68
C TYR A 120 -6.78 -9.45 -5.06
N MET A 121 -6.41 -8.73 -6.11
CA MET A 121 -7.16 -7.60 -6.63
C MET A 121 -7.81 -8.03 -7.94
N GLU A 122 -9.14 -8.09 -7.96
CA GLU A 122 -9.86 -8.17 -9.22
C GLU A 122 -9.62 -6.89 -10.04
N LYS A 123 -9.82 -6.97 -11.36
CA LYS A 123 -9.51 -5.90 -12.33
C LYS A 123 -9.88 -4.49 -11.88
N ASP A 124 -11.07 -4.29 -11.35
CA ASP A 124 -11.54 -2.96 -10.94
C ASP A 124 -10.78 -2.45 -9.71
N THR A 125 -10.47 -3.34 -8.76
CA THR A 125 -9.63 -3.03 -7.58
C THR A 125 -8.19 -2.76 -8.00
N ALA A 126 -7.66 -3.51 -8.97
CA ALA A 126 -6.33 -3.26 -9.52
C ALA A 126 -6.25 -1.89 -10.21
N THR A 127 -7.26 -1.56 -11.02
CA THR A 127 -7.38 -0.24 -11.67
C THR A 127 -7.45 0.89 -10.63
N ALA A 128 -8.27 0.74 -9.59
CA ALA A 128 -8.36 1.73 -8.52
C ALA A 128 -7.05 1.88 -7.73
N PHE A 129 -6.28 0.79 -7.57
CA PHE A 129 -4.96 0.83 -6.95
C PHE A 129 -3.96 1.62 -7.81
N ASP A 130 -3.97 1.40 -9.13
CA ASP A 130 -3.11 2.11 -10.08
C ASP A 130 -3.44 3.61 -10.11
N GLU A 131 -4.72 3.99 -10.21
CA GLU A 131 -5.17 5.39 -10.12
C GLU A 131 -4.71 6.08 -8.83
N GLY A 132 -4.79 5.38 -7.69
CA GLY A 132 -4.32 5.90 -6.41
C GLY A 132 -2.81 6.09 -6.34
N THR A 133 -2.05 5.28 -7.08
CA THR A 133 -0.59 5.32 -7.17
C THR A 133 -0.12 6.41 -8.14
N GLU A 134 -0.81 6.54 -9.28
CA GLU A 134 -0.61 7.64 -10.23
C GLU A 134 -1.01 8.99 -9.62
N GLY A 135 -1.95 8.99 -8.67
CA GLY A 135 -2.53 10.22 -8.15
C GLY A 135 -3.45 10.90 -9.16
N ALA A 136 -3.89 10.17 -10.17
CA ALA A 136 -4.71 10.67 -11.24
C ALA A 136 -5.80 9.66 -11.61
N TYR A 137 -6.95 10.17 -12.02
CA TYR A 137 -8.04 9.32 -12.49
C TYR A 137 -8.98 10.06 -13.43
N ASP A 138 -9.69 9.33 -14.28
CA ASP A 138 -10.61 9.93 -15.26
C ASP A 138 -12.05 9.97 -14.72
N GLY A 139 -12.59 11.18 -14.54
CA GLY A 139 -13.93 11.36 -13.98
C GLY A 139 -14.30 12.83 -13.80
N ILE A 140 -15.20 13.11 -12.87
CA ILE A 140 -15.72 14.47 -12.65
C ILE A 140 -15.04 15.24 -11.50
N GLY A 141 -14.25 14.56 -10.68
CA GLY A 141 -13.46 15.20 -9.61
C GLY A 141 -14.29 15.56 -8.37
N VAL A 142 -14.91 14.56 -7.75
CA VAL A 142 -15.75 14.72 -6.55
C VAL A 142 -15.46 13.63 -5.53
N GLU A 143 -15.43 14.00 -4.25
CA GLU A 143 -15.37 13.05 -3.14
C GLU A 143 -16.79 12.69 -2.71
N VAL A 144 -17.09 11.39 -2.66
CA VAL A 144 -18.42 10.87 -2.37
C VAL A 144 -18.39 9.79 -1.29
N MET A 145 -19.45 9.75 -0.51
CA MET A 145 -19.79 8.65 0.37
C MET A 145 -21.01 7.92 -0.19
N TYR A 146 -20.83 6.66 -0.55
CA TYR A 146 -21.93 5.83 -1.02
C TYR A 146 -22.87 5.43 0.13
N LEU A 147 -24.16 5.65 -0.06
CA LEU A 147 -25.24 5.30 0.86
C LEU A 147 -25.73 3.86 0.60
N GLY A 148 -26.47 3.29 1.57
CA GLY A 148 -26.92 1.90 1.51
C GLY A 148 -27.95 1.61 0.41
N ASP A 149 -28.62 2.64 -0.09
CA ASP A 149 -29.57 2.56 -1.20
C ASP A 149 -28.91 2.68 -2.59
N GLY A 150 -27.58 2.87 -2.64
CA GLY A 150 -26.82 3.06 -3.87
C GLY A 150 -26.57 4.53 -4.25
N SER A 151 -27.29 5.47 -3.65
CA SER A 151 -27.06 6.90 -3.90
C SER A 151 -25.70 7.35 -3.31
N MET A 152 -25.18 8.48 -3.80
CA MET A 152 -23.88 9.00 -3.38
C MET A 152 -24.06 10.38 -2.74
N ARG A 153 -23.67 10.52 -1.47
CA ARG A 153 -23.57 11.83 -0.83
C ARG A 153 -22.23 12.48 -1.17
N VAL A 154 -22.26 13.68 -1.72
CA VAL A 154 -21.07 14.49 -1.97
C VAL A 154 -20.50 14.96 -0.63
N ILE A 155 -19.27 14.55 -0.35
CA ILE A 155 -18.49 15.08 0.77
C ILE A 155 -17.98 16.47 0.37
N ALA A 156 -17.27 16.55 -0.75
CA ALA A 156 -16.83 17.81 -1.34
C ALA A 156 -16.51 17.64 -2.83
N PRO A 157 -16.82 18.64 -3.69
CA PRO A 157 -16.17 18.73 -5.00
C PRO A 157 -14.69 19.07 -4.81
N ILE A 158 -13.83 18.56 -5.69
CA ILE A 158 -12.42 18.94 -5.69
C ILE A 158 -12.28 20.30 -6.37
N ASP A 159 -11.55 21.23 -5.76
CA ASP A 159 -11.40 22.58 -6.31
C ASP A 159 -10.81 22.57 -7.73
N GLY A 160 -11.41 23.35 -8.63
CA GLY A 160 -10.95 23.49 -10.02
C GLY A 160 -11.30 22.33 -10.96
N THR A 161 -11.98 21.27 -10.48
CA THR A 161 -12.42 20.14 -11.32
C THR A 161 -13.76 20.42 -12.00
N PRO A 162 -14.17 19.60 -12.98
CA PRO A 162 -15.48 19.71 -13.63
C PRO A 162 -16.65 19.73 -12.65
N ALA A 163 -16.62 18.92 -11.59
CA ALA A 163 -17.68 18.89 -10.58
C ALA A 163 -17.85 20.24 -9.88
N ALA A 164 -16.74 20.86 -9.46
CA ALA A 164 -16.78 22.20 -8.86
C ALA A 164 -17.29 23.25 -9.86
N LYS A 165 -16.80 23.22 -11.11
CA LYS A 165 -17.22 24.15 -12.19
C LYS A 165 -18.71 23.99 -12.53
N ALA A 166 -19.23 22.78 -12.48
CA ALA A 166 -20.64 22.46 -12.72
C ALA A 166 -21.57 22.83 -11.55
N GLY A 167 -21.00 23.30 -10.42
CA GLY A 167 -21.76 23.79 -9.28
C GLY A 167 -22.29 22.71 -8.35
N ILE A 168 -21.68 21.52 -8.36
CA ILE A 168 -21.91 20.48 -7.33
C ILE A 168 -21.39 21.02 -5.98
N ARG A 169 -22.09 20.67 -4.89
CA ARG A 169 -21.81 21.18 -3.54
C ARG A 169 -21.69 20.04 -2.53
N ALA A 170 -20.93 20.29 -1.46
CA ALA A 170 -20.94 19.44 -0.29
C ALA A 170 -22.37 19.27 0.25
N GLY A 171 -22.74 18.02 0.56
CA GLY A 171 -24.09 17.66 1.03
C GLY A 171 -25.06 17.24 -0.07
N ASP A 172 -24.79 17.55 -1.34
CA ASP A 172 -25.59 17.06 -2.47
C ASP A 172 -25.70 15.52 -2.45
N VAL A 173 -26.84 14.97 -2.84
CA VAL A 173 -27.02 13.51 -2.98
C VAL A 173 -27.27 13.20 -4.45
N ILE A 174 -26.32 12.53 -5.09
CA ILE A 174 -26.43 12.03 -6.46
C ILE A 174 -27.31 10.77 -6.42
N ILE A 175 -28.43 10.82 -7.14
CA ILE A 175 -29.44 9.75 -7.15
C ILE A 175 -29.56 9.05 -8.52
N SER A 176 -29.10 9.69 -9.60
CA SER A 176 -29.10 9.11 -10.93
C SER A 176 -27.88 9.55 -11.74
N VAL A 177 -27.50 8.71 -12.69
CA VAL A 177 -26.43 8.94 -13.66
C VAL A 177 -26.93 8.53 -15.04
N ASP A 178 -26.84 9.43 -16.02
CA ASP A 178 -27.32 9.29 -17.39
C ASP A 178 -28.78 8.79 -17.45
N GLY A 179 -29.63 9.34 -16.59
CA GLY A 179 -31.06 9.01 -16.49
C GLY A 179 -31.36 7.68 -15.78
N ARG A 180 -30.35 6.91 -15.38
CA ARG A 180 -30.50 5.67 -14.62
C ARG A 180 -30.37 5.94 -13.12
N THR A 181 -31.35 5.49 -12.33
CA THR A 181 -31.27 5.55 -10.87
C THR A 181 -30.14 4.66 -10.37
N LEU A 182 -29.38 5.17 -9.39
CA LEU A 182 -28.30 4.42 -8.78
C LEU A 182 -28.85 3.32 -7.87
N THR A 183 -28.11 2.21 -7.82
CA THR A 183 -28.43 1.02 -7.04
C THR A 183 -27.19 0.57 -6.25
N PRO A 184 -27.33 -0.28 -5.22
CA PRO A 184 -26.17 -0.78 -4.46
C PRO A 184 -25.08 -1.44 -5.32
N SER A 185 -25.45 -2.03 -6.47
CA SER A 185 -24.52 -2.63 -7.42
C SER A 185 -23.64 -1.62 -8.16
N ASP A 186 -24.03 -0.33 -8.23
CA ASP A 186 -23.23 0.73 -8.86
C ASP A 186 -21.99 1.14 -8.05
N ARG A 187 -21.85 0.58 -6.84
CA ARG A 187 -20.64 0.71 -6.01
C ARG A 187 -19.50 -0.18 -6.51
N GLU A 188 -19.83 -1.20 -7.29
CA GLU A 188 -18.86 -2.15 -7.85
C GLU A 188 -18.25 -1.56 -9.13
N GLY A 189 -16.95 -1.77 -9.32
CA GLY A 189 -16.23 -1.23 -10.46
C GLY A 189 -15.63 0.17 -10.27
N PRO A 190 -15.16 0.81 -11.35
CA PRO A 190 -14.59 2.17 -11.29
C PRO A 190 -15.61 3.21 -10.83
N GLY A 191 -16.92 2.91 -10.89
CA GLY A 191 -18.01 3.75 -10.43
C GLY A 191 -18.62 4.61 -11.54
N PRO A 192 -19.92 4.98 -11.42
CA PRO A 192 -20.71 5.55 -12.52
C PRO A 192 -20.29 6.96 -12.92
N LEU A 193 -19.53 7.65 -12.06
CA LEU A 193 -18.99 9.00 -12.32
C LEU A 193 -17.69 8.98 -13.14
N ARG A 194 -17.09 7.80 -13.34
CA ARG A 194 -15.88 7.63 -14.15
C ARG A 194 -16.18 7.48 -15.63
N GLY A 195 -15.17 7.66 -16.45
CA GLY A 195 -15.24 7.51 -17.90
C GLY A 195 -14.21 8.37 -18.62
N ALA A 196 -14.04 8.11 -19.92
CA ALA A 196 -12.98 8.73 -20.71
C ALA A 196 -13.01 10.27 -20.67
N PRO A 197 -11.85 10.94 -20.58
CA PRO A 197 -11.75 12.39 -20.65
C PRO A 197 -12.36 12.96 -21.94
N GLY A 198 -13.00 14.12 -21.83
CA GLY A 198 -13.71 14.77 -22.94
C GLY A 198 -15.11 14.22 -23.22
N THR A 199 -15.52 13.14 -22.53
CA THR A 199 -16.94 12.75 -22.47
C THR A 199 -17.68 13.58 -21.43
N SER A 200 -19.00 13.48 -21.36
CA SER A 200 -19.78 14.10 -20.30
C SER A 200 -20.76 13.09 -19.70
N VAL A 201 -21.23 13.40 -18.49
CA VAL A 201 -22.22 12.64 -17.75
C VAL A 201 -23.34 13.56 -17.31
N MET A 202 -24.58 13.08 -17.34
CA MET A 202 -25.71 13.75 -16.70
C MET A 202 -25.92 13.16 -15.33
N ILE A 203 -25.95 13.98 -14.28
CA ILE A 203 -26.24 13.50 -12.92
C ILE A 203 -27.52 14.14 -12.38
N GLY A 204 -28.37 13.33 -11.76
CA GLY A 204 -29.51 13.81 -10.99
C GLY A 204 -29.13 13.98 -9.53
N VAL A 205 -29.33 15.19 -9.00
CA VAL A 205 -28.87 15.60 -7.66
C VAL A 205 -30.04 16.08 -6.81
N LEU A 206 -30.19 15.52 -5.62
CA LEU A 206 -31.00 16.08 -4.56
C LEU A 206 -30.17 17.07 -3.75
N ARG A 207 -30.67 18.30 -3.60
CA ARG A 207 -30.02 19.37 -2.86
C ARG A 207 -30.94 19.95 -1.82
N ASP A 208 -30.42 20.15 -0.62
CA ASP A 208 -31.17 20.78 0.48
C ASP A 208 -31.69 22.16 0.06
N GLY A 209 -33.00 22.38 0.24
CA GLY A 209 -33.69 23.61 -0.13
C GLY A 209 -34.32 23.60 -1.53
N GLU A 210 -34.01 22.61 -2.38
CA GLU A 210 -34.65 22.44 -3.68
C GLU A 210 -35.85 21.50 -3.58
N THR A 211 -36.94 21.81 -4.29
CA THR A 211 -38.19 21.02 -4.26
C THR A 211 -38.19 19.85 -5.25
N ALA A 212 -37.21 19.79 -6.16
CA ALA A 212 -37.09 18.74 -7.17
C ALA A 212 -35.60 18.42 -7.43
N PRO A 213 -35.28 17.20 -7.93
CA PRO A 213 -33.93 16.88 -8.36
C PRO A 213 -33.41 17.83 -9.44
N LEU A 214 -32.14 18.22 -9.33
CA LEU A 214 -31.40 19.00 -10.32
C LEU A 214 -30.71 18.04 -11.30
N GLU A 215 -30.89 18.25 -12.60
CA GLU A 215 -30.11 17.57 -13.64
C GLU A 215 -28.91 18.43 -14.00
N ILE A 216 -27.70 17.92 -13.75
CA ILE A 216 -26.45 18.64 -13.96
C ILE A 216 -25.58 17.86 -14.95
N ARG A 217 -25.26 18.49 -16.08
CA ARG A 217 -24.27 17.96 -17.02
C ARG A 217 -22.87 18.31 -16.53
N VAL A 218 -22.00 17.31 -16.44
CA VAL A 218 -20.61 17.47 -16.00
C VAL A 218 -19.69 16.81 -17.02
N ASP A 219 -18.65 17.52 -17.44
CA ASP A 219 -17.64 16.97 -18.32
C ASP A 219 -16.65 16.10 -17.52
N ARG A 220 -16.14 15.04 -18.14
CA ARG A 220 -15.10 14.19 -17.56
C ARG A 220 -13.74 14.71 -17.99
N GLU A 221 -12.83 14.79 -17.04
CA GLU A 221 -11.43 15.19 -17.24
C GLU A 221 -10.53 14.21 -16.48
N THR A 222 -9.23 14.20 -16.80
CA THR A 222 -8.24 13.56 -15.93
C THR A 222 -8.05 14.43 -14.70
N ILE A 223 -8.49 13.91 -13.55
CA ILE A 223 -8.45 14.57 -12.26
C ILE A 223 -7.14 14.23 -11.59
N ARG A 224 -6.40 15.25 -11.15
CA ARG A 224 -5.16 15.10 -10.40
C ARG A 224 -5.38 15.38 -8.92
N VAL A 225 -4.98 14.44 -8.08
CA VAL A 225 -5.08 14.57 -6.62
C VAL A 225 -3.81 15.21 -6.10
N VAL A 226 -3.95 16.35 -5.41
CA VAL A 226 -2.81 17.10 -4.88
C VAL A 226 -2.20 16.37 -3.68
N SER A 227 -1.01 15.78 -3.87
CA SER A 227 -0.23 15.09 -2.82
C SER A 227 0.70 16.01 -2.03
N VAL A 228 1.08 17.16 -2.58
CA VAL A 228 2.01 18.11 -1.95
C VAL A 228 1.37 19.47 -1.77
N ARG A 229 1.44 20.03 -0.56
CA ARG A 229 1.03 21.42 -0.28
C ARG A 229 2.14 22.15 0.47
N GLY A 230 2.47 23.37 0.05
CA GLY A 230 3.50 24.19 0.67
C GLY A 230 3.00 25.55 1.12
N ARG A 231 3.58 26.08 2.20
CA ARG A 231 3.39 27.47 2.64
C ARG A 231 4.58 27.95 3.46
N MET A 232 4.73 29.27 3.57
CA MET A 232 5.64 29.87 4.55
C MET A 232 4.98 29.83 5.94
N LEU A 233 5.73 29.37 6.95
CA LEU A 233 5.34 29.47 8.36
C LEU A 233 5.72 30.84 8.93
N GLU A 234 6.91 31.30 8.59
CA GLU A 234 7.50 32.57 8.99
C GLU A 234 8.49 33.03 7.90
N PRO A 235 8.99 34.29 7.94
CA PRO A 235 10.02 34.74 6.99
C PRO A 235 11.25 33.81 6.96
N GLY A 236 11.41 33.12 5.82
CA GLY A 236 12.47 32.16 5.55
C GLY A 236 12.23 30.73 6.07
N TYR A 237 11.12 30.44 6.77
CA TYR A 237 10.81 29.08 7.25
C TYR A 237 9.63 28.50 6.48
N ALA A 238 9.87 27.42 5.76
CA ALA A 238 8.88 26.76 4.92
C ALA A 238 8.23 25.56 5.64
N TYR A 239 7.01 25.24 5.22
CA TYR A 239 6.29 24.03 5.56
C TYR A 239 5.83 23.36 4.28
N VAL A 240 6.05 22.04 4.18
CA VAL A 240 5.54 21.20 3.11
C VAL A 240 4.85 19.99 3.71
N ARG A 241 3.58 19.79 3.35
CA ARG A 241 2.80 18.60 3.69
C ARG A 241 2.82 17.62 2.52
N LEU A 242 3.17 16.38 2.82
CA LEU A 242 3.04 15.24 1.90
C LEU A 242 1.91 14.37 2.42
N SER A 243 0.78 14.31 1.70
CA SER A 243 -0.36 13.48 2.12
C SER A 243 -0.26 12.03 1.66
N GLN A 244 0.49 11.78 0.57
CA GLN A 244 0.74 10.45 0.00
C GLN A 244 1.93 10.54 -0.97
N PHE A 245 2.57 9.41 -1.28
CA PHE A 245 3.61 9.30 -2.30
C PHE A 245 3.04 8.71 -3.60
N GLN A 246 2.84 9.57 -4.59
CA GLN A 246 2.35 9.26 -5.93
C GLN A 246 3.48 9.48 -6.96
N VAL A 247 3.21 9.17 -8.24
CA VAL A 247 4.18 9.32 -9.33
C VAL A 247 4.78 10.73 -9.39
N ASP A 248 3.94 11.77 -9.31
CA ASP A 248 4.39 13.15 -9.46
C ASP A 248 4.85 13.83 -8.15
N THR A 249 4.74 13.15 -7.00
CA THR A 249 4.95 13.76 -5.67
C THR A 249 6.36 14.34 -5.49
N ALA A 250 7.40 13.66 -5.98
CA ALA A 250 8.78 14.17 -5.85
C ALA A 250 9.00 15.43 -6.70
N ALA A 251 8.52 15.44 -7.94
CA ALA A 251 8.58 16.60 -8.82
C ALA A 251 7.81 17.80 -8.23
N ASP A 252 6.61 17.55 -7.68
CA ASP A 252 5.81 18.57 -7.02
C ASP A 252 6.47 19.11 -5.74
N PHE A 253 7.11 18.24 -4.95
CA PHE A 253 7.91 18.64 -3.80
C PHE A 253 9.02 19.60 -4.21
N SER A 254 9.84 19.20 -5.18
CA SER A 254 10.96 19.99 -5.69
C SER A 254 10.51 21.35 -6.25
N ARG A 255 9.39 21.38 -7.00
CA ARG A 255 8.78 22.60 -7.52
C ARG A 255 8.29 23.52 -6.39
N ILE A 256 7.52 22.99 -5.44
CA ILE A 256 6.96 23.77 -4.33
C ILE A 256 8.07 24.33 -3.43
N VAL A 257 9.09 23.55 -3.12
CA VAL A 257 10.25 24.03 -2.35
C VAL A 257 10.98 25.14 -3.12
N SER A 258 11.16 25.00 -4.44
CA SER A 258 11.75 26.04 -5.28
C SER A 258 10.95 27.35 -5.29
N GLU A 259 9.62 27.27 -5.38
CA GLU A 259 8.72 28.42 -5.26
C GLU A 259 8.86 29.11 -3.88
N LEU A 260 8.90 28.32 -2.80
CA LEU A 260 9.09 28.84 -1.44
C LEU A 260 10.48 29.47 -1.24
N LYS A 261 11.53 28.90 -1.85
CA LYS A 261 12.88 29.50 -1.88
C LYS A 261 12.85 30.87 -2.56
N GLN A 262 12.17 31.00 -3.70
CA GLN A 262 12.04 32.27 -4.42
C GLN A 262 11.30 33.30 -3.57
N GLN A 263 10.21 32.92 -2.92
CA GLN A 263 9.46 33.79 -2.00
C GLN A 263 10.31 34.25 -0.81
N ALA A 264 11.26 33.44 -0.35
CA ALA A 264 12.19 33.76 0.72
C ALA A 264 13.42 34.58 0.28
N GLY A 265 13.50 35.02 -0.98
CA GLY A 265 14.65 35.77 -1.51
C GLY A 265 15.83 34.89 -1.94
N GLY A 266 15.55 33.63 -2.33
CA GLY A 266 16.51 32.69 -2.91
C GLY A 266 17.01 31.62 -1.94
N LYS A 267 16.84 31.80 -0.62
CA LYS A 267 17.30 30.84 0.40
C LYS A 267 16.30 30.66 1.53
N LEU A 268 16.06 29.41 1.91
CA LEU A 268 15.30 29.06 3.11
C LEU A 268 16.23 28.99 4.32
N ARG A 269 15.72 29.41 5.48
CA ARG A 269 16.33 29.26 6.81
C ARG A 269 16.03 27.89 7.42
N GLY A 270 15.06 27.16 6.88
CA GLY A 270 14.74 25.79 7.23
C GLY A 270 13.41 25.33 6.65
N LEU A 271 13.18 24.01 6.67
CA LEU A 271 11.98 23.36 6.16
C LEU A 271 11.39 22.40 7.20
N VAL A 272 10.08 22.50 7.42
CA VAL A 272 9.28 21.45 8.08
C VAL A 272 8.63 20.58 7.02
N ILE A 273 8.88 19.28 7.05
CA ILE A 273 8.19 18.27 6.23
C ILE A 273 7.17 17.57 7.12
N ASP A 274 5.89 17.65 6.77
CA ASP A 274 4.80 17.03 7.53
C ASP A 274 4.31 15.75 6.84
N LEU A 275 4.59 14.62 7.49
CA LEU A 275 4.22 13.25 7.09
C LEU A 275 3.08 12.69 7.95
N ARG A 276 2.45 13.49 8.82
CA ARG A 276 1.36 13.02 9.67
C ARG A 276 0.20 12.50 8.83
N SER A 277 -0.30 11.33 9.22
CA SER A 277 -1.39 10.65 8.53
C SER A 277 -1.10 10.34 7.05
N ASN A 278 0.17 10.25 6.66
CA ASN A 278 0.59 9.81 5.33
C ASN A 278 0.88 8.30 5.33
N PRO A 279 0.02 7.46 4.72
CA PRO A 279 0.15 6.01 4.76
C PRO A 279 1.27 5.45 3.86
N GLY A 280 2.04 6.32 3.21
CA GLY A 280 3.11 5.97 2.29
C GLY A 280 2.66 6.09 0.84
N GLY A 281 3.02 5.10 0.02
CA GLY A 281 2.82 5.10 -1.43
C GLY A 281 4.09 4.61 -2.13
N LEU A 282 4.43 5.21 -3.26
CA LEU A 282 5.59 4.84 -4.04
C LEU A 282 6.90 5.05 -3.28
N LEU A 283 7.66 3.98 -3.11
CA LEU A 283 9.02 4.01 -2.55
C LEU A 283 9.93 4.95 -3.33
N THR A 284 9.86 4.90 -4.66
CA THR A 284 10.70 5.70 -5.56
C THR A 284 10.53 7.19 -5.32
N SER A 285 9.30 7.67 -5.10
CA SER A 285 9.04 9.08 -4.79
C SER A 285 9.62 9.50 -3.44
N ALA A 286 9.56 8.63 -2.43
CA ALA A 286 10.20 8.90 -1.14
C ALA A 286 11.74 8.90 -1.24
N VAL A 287 12.31 7.99 -2.03
CA VAL A 287 13.75 7.94 -2.31
C VAL A 287 14.20 9.22 -3.02
N GLN A 288 13.47 9.67 -4.04
CA GLN A 288 13.78 10.92 -4.76
C GLN A 288 13.72 12.15 -3.85
N ILE A 289 12.72 12.25 -2.97
CA ILE A 289 12.64 13.36 -2.01
C ILE A 289 13.78 13.30 -0.99
N ALA A 290 14.22 12.10 -0.58
CA ALA A 290 15.39 11.96 0.28
C ALA A 290 16.68 12.36 -0.46
N ASP A 291 16.83 11.95 -1.72
CA ASP A 291 17.93 12.29 -2.62
C ASP A 291 18.04 13.81 -2.83
N ASP A 292 16.92 14.50 -3.08
CA ASP A 292 16.84 15.96 -3.20
C ASP A 292 17.34 16.72 -1.94
N LEU A 293 17.44 16.05 -0.80
CA LEU A 293 17.82 16.63 0.49
C LEU A 293 19.16 16.12 1.03
N LEU A 294 19.82 15.17 0.36
CA LEU A 294 21.03 14.50 0.85
C LEU A 294 22.13 14.58 -0.20
N ASP A 295 23.32 15.08 0.17
CA ASP A 295 24.47 15.10 -0.75
C ASP A 295 25.10 13.71 -0.98
N GLU A 296 24.96 12.80 -0.02
CA GLU A 296 25.49 11.44 -0.08
C GLU A 296 24.86 10.56 1.03
N GLY A 297 25.18 9.27 1.01
CA GLY A 297 24.76 8.31 2.01
C GLY A 297 23.66 7.37 1.52
N LYS A 298 23.44 6.29 2.26
CA LYS A 298 22.39 5.32 1.95
C LYS A 298 21.03 5.93 2.30
N ILE A 299 20.01 5.71 1.47
CA ILE A 299 18.64 6.14 1.72
C ILE A 299 17.84 4.98 2.32
N VAL A 300 17.85 3.83 1.65
CA VAL A 300 17.11 2.63 2.06
C VAL A 300 17.67 1.40 1.36
N SER A 301 17.55 0.24 1.99
CA SER A 301 17.76 -1.05 1.32
C SER A 301 16.54 -1.96 1.49
N THR A 302 16.30 -2.81 0.50
CA THR A 302 15.30 -3.87 0.53
C THR A 302 15.99 -5.22 0.58
N ARG A 303 15.43 -6.16 1.36
CA ARG A 303 15.89 -7.55 1.38
C ARG A 303 14.72 -8.49 1.19
N GLY A 304 14.80 -9.36 0.18
CA GLY A 304 13.76 -10.31 -0.19
C GLY A 304 14.30 -11.73 -0.37
N ARG A 305 13.42 -12.63 -0.81
CA ARG A 305 13.78 -14.05 -1.05
C ARG A 305 14.45 -14.28 -2.41
N ILE A 306 14.19 -13.38 -3.37
CA ILE A 306 14.70 -13.47 -4.73
C ILE A 306 15.65 -12.30 -4.99
N PRO A 307 16.71 -12.47 -5.80
CA PRO A 307 17.71 -11.42 -6.00
C PRO A 307 17.15 -10.09 -6.52
N ILE A 308 16.06 -10.11 -7.31
CA ILE A 308 15.42 -8.89 -7.82
C ILE A 308 14.68 -8.08 -6.75
N SER A 309 14.40 -8.70 -5.59
CA SER A 309 13.79 -8.04 -4.44
C SER A 309 14.84 -7.41 -3.50
N ASP A 310 16.12 -7.69 -3.72
CA ASP A 310 17.23 -7.04 -3.04
C ASP A 310 17.63 -5.77 -3.82
N ALA A 311 17.55 -4.62 -3.16
CA ALA A 311 17.92 -3.35 -3.76
C ALA A 311 18.53 -2.43 -2.70
N GLU A 312 19.40 -1.53 -3.14
CA GLU A 312 19.96 -0.47 -2.31
C GLU A 312 19.85 0.85 -3.07
N PHE A 313 19.37 1.87 -2.37
CA PHE A 313 19.22 3.22 -2.89
C PHE A 313 20.10 4.15 -2.06
N SER A 314 20.88 4.98 -2.75
CA SER A 314 21.82 5.93 -2.15
C SER A 314 21.64 7.30 -2.79
N ALA A 315 21.96 8.34 -2.03
CA ALA A 315 21.86 9.71 -2.47
C ALA A 315 22.98 10.10 -3.45
N SER A 316 22.68 11.05 -4.31
CA SER A 316 23.55 11.69 -5.28
C SER A 316 23.87 13.12 -4.83
N PRO A 317 25.02 13.69 -5.23
CA PRO A 317 25.38 15.06 -4.82
C PRO A 317 24.33 16.12 -5.17
N GLY A 318 23.94 16.93 -4.17
CA GLY A 318 22.95 17.98 -4.29
C GLY A 318 22.04 18.07 -3.07
N ASP A 319 21.93 19.25 -2.45
CA ASP A 319 20.92 19.54 -1.43
C ASP A 319 20.08 20.73 -1.88
N LEU A 320 18.80 20.47 -2.15
CA LEU A 320 17.81 21.46 -2.56
C LEU A 320 17.70 22.63 -1.57
N LEU A 321 18.11 22.44 -0.32
CA LEU A 321 18.06 23.46 0.74
C LEU A 321 19.40 24.12 1.07
N ASP A 322 20.48 23.81 0.34
CA ASP A 322 21.80 24.43 0.53
C ASP A 322 22.28 24.39 2.00
N GLY A 323 22.09 23.24 2.66
CA GLY A 323 22.43 22.98 4.06
C GLY A 323 21.45 23.55 5.09
N ALA A 324 20.31 24.12 4.68
CA ALA A 324 19.33 24.61 5.64
C ALA A 324 18.71 23.44 6.45
N PRO A 325 18.46 23.63 7.75
CA PRO A 325 17.97 22.57 8.62
C PRO A 325 16.59 22.06 8.18
N VAL A 326 16.36 20.77 8.42
CA VAL A 326 15.08 20.09 8.16
C VAL A 326 14.55 19.47 9.45
N VAL A 327 13.24 19.55 9.62
CA VAL A 327 12.50 18.79 10.64
C VAL A 327 11.41 17.99 9.95
N VAL A 328 11.30 16.71 10.30
CA VAL A 328 10.25 15.83 9.79
C VAL A 328 9.24 15.58 10.91
N LEU A 329 7.99 15.97 10.68
CA LEU A 329 6.88 15.80 11.61
C LEU A 329 6.11 14.51 11.25
N VAL A 330 6.00 13.59 12.20
CA VAL A 330 5.39 12.25 12.03
C VAL A 330 4.35 11.93 13.10
N ASP A 331 3.46 10.98 12.81
CA ASP A 331 2.55 10.40 13.79
C ASP A 331 2.25 8.93 13.47
N VAL A 332 1.33 8.31 14.22
CA VAL A 332 0.95 6.89 14.02
C VAL A 332 0.42 6.58 12.63
N GLY A 333 -0.09 7.59 11.90
CA GLY A 333 -0.57 7.42 10.53
C GLY A 333 0.53 7.55 9.48
N SER A 334 1.75 7.92 9.87
CA SER A 334 2.93 7.87 9.00
C SER A 334 3.35 6.41 8.80
N ALA A 335 3.30 5.90 7.57
CA ALA A 335 3.63 4.49 7.29
C ALA A 335 4.47 4.30 6.01
N SER A 336 5.17 3.17 5.90
CA SER A 336 5.83 2.70 4.68
C SER A 336 6.79 3.74 4.08
N ALA A 337 6.54 4.24 2.87
CA ALA A 337 7.39 5.25 2.22
C ALA A 337 7.62 6.51 3.10
N SER A 338 6.67 6.90 3.95
CA SER A 338 6.84 7.96 4.95
C SER A 338 7.92 7.61 5.98
N GLU A 339 7.95 6.37 6.44
CA GLU A 339 8.93 5.85 7.40
C GLU A 339 10.30 5.70 6.77
N VAL A 340 10.35 5.33 5.49
CA VAL A 340 11.58 5.32 4.69
C VAL A 340 12.18 6.73 4.59
N LEU A 341 11.38 7.74 4.21
CA LEU A 341 11.87 9.12 4.13
C LEU A 341 12.33 9.65 5.50
N ALA A 342 11.53 9.42 6.55
CA ALA A 342 11.90 9.83 7.92
C ALA A 342 13.18 9.13 8.39
N GLY A 343 13.30 7.82 8.19
CA GLY A 343 14.48 7.03 8.55
C GLY A 343 15.72 7.44 7.75
N ALA A 344 15.59 7.69 6.45
CA ALA A 344 16.68 8.13 5.59
C ALA A 344 17.26 9.46 6.07
N LEU A 345 16.41 10.46 6.29
CA LEU A 345 16.86 11.80 6.71
C LEU A 345 17.39 11.80 8.15
N ARG A 346 16.82 10.97 9.03
CA ARG A 346 17.26 10.84 10.42
C ARG A 346 18.62 10.16 10.52
N ASP A 347 18.78 8.98 9.91
CA ASP A 347 20.00 8.17 10.03
C ASP A 347 21.20 8.82 9.33
N ASN A 348 20.97 9.63 8.30
CA ASN A 348 22.02 10.45 7.68
C ASN A 348 22.29 11.78 8.42
N ASN A 349 21.71 11.99 9.60
CA ASN A 349 21.83 13.24 10.38
C ASN A 349 21.47 14.50 9.57
N ARG A 350 20.47 14.40 8.68
CA ARG A 350 20.00 15.49 7.82
C ARG A 350 18.79 16.23 8.41
N ALA A 351 17.96 15.52 9.17
CA ALA A 351 16.79 16.06 9.84
C ALA A 351 16.59 15.48 11.24
N ARG A 352 15.91 16.23 12.11
CA ARG A 352 15.28 15.66 13.33
C ARG A 352 13.87 15.19 13.00
N VAL A 353 13.52 14.03 13.54
CA VAL A 353 12.14 13.54 13.54
C VAL A 353 11.45 14.00 14.82
N ILE A 354 10.32 14.68 14.69
CA ILE A 354 9.48 15.15 15.81
C ILE A 354 8.08 14.58 15.66
N GLY A 355 7.40 14.29 16.77
CA GLY A 355 6.00 13.85 16.73
C GLY A 355 5.76 12.60 17.55
N SER A 356 5.00 11.65 17.01
CA SER A 356 4.74 10.36 17.66
C SER A 356 5.31 9.21 16.84
N ARG A 357 5.47 8.04 17.45
CA ARG A 357 5.96 6.84 16.76
C ARG A 357 5.09 6.54 15.54
N THR A 358 5.73 6.15 14.45
CA THR A 358 5.07 5.81 13.19
C THR A 358 4.39 4.43 13.23
N PHE A 359 3.72 4.07 12.14
CA PHE A 359 2.87 2.87 12.06
C PHE A 359 3.62 1.54 12.18
N GLY A 360 4.82 1.44 11.61
CA GLY A 360 5.67 0.25 11.62
C GLY A 360 5.59 -0.63 10.37
N LYS A 361 5.19 -0.12 9.21
CA LYS A 361 5.09 -0.93 7.99
C LYS A 361 6.44 -0.97 7.28
N GLY A 362 7.21 -2.02 7.54
CA GLY A 362 8.53 -2.28 6.98
C GLY A 362 8.55 -3.30 5.83
N SER A 363 7.42 -3.59 5.20
CA SER A 363 7.30 -4.58 4.11
C SER A 363 7.12 -3.92 2.74
N VAL A 364 7.70 -4.55 1.71
CA VAL A 364 7.60 -4.14 0.31
C VAL A 364 6.59 -5.03 -0.41
N GLN A 365 5.62 -4.41 -1.07
CA GLN A 365 4.69 -5.13 -1.93
C GLN A 365 5.06 -4.96 -3.41
N THR A 366 5.01 -6.06 -4.15
CA THR A 366 5.09 -6.09 -5.61
C THR A 366 3.71 -6.41 -6.16
N VAL A 367 3.26 -5.63 -7.14
CA VAL A 367 2.02 -5.92 -7.89
C VAL A 367 2.38 -6.77 -9.09
N LEU A 368 1.79 -7.96 -9.16
CA LEU A 368 1.95 -8.94 -10.22
C LEU A 368 0.67 -8.95 -11.06
N PRO A 369 0.65 -8.33 -12.25
CA PRO A 369 -0.53 -8.35 -13.12
C PRO A 369 -0.76 -9.76 -13.66
N LEU A 370 -2.02 -10.10 -13.88
CA LEU A 370 -2.48 -11.36 -14.47
C LEU A 370 -3.15 -11.09 -15.83
N ASP A 371 -3.15 -12.10 -16.71
CA ASP A 371 -3.64 -11.97 -18.09
C ASP A 371 -5.12 -11.58 -18.21
N ASN A 372 -5.92 -11.83 -17.16
CA ASN A 372 -7.33 -11.48 -17.12
C ASN A 372 -7.60 -10.04 -16.65
N GLY A 373 -6.55 -9.27 -16.35
CA GLY A 373 -6.63 -7.90 -15.82
C GLY A 373 -6.70 -7.83 -14.29
N ASP A 374 -6.76 -8.97 -13.60
CA ASP A 374 -6.60 -9.02 -12.14
C ASP A 374 -5.11 -8.86 -11.78
N SER A 375 -4.82 -8.64 -10.50
CA SER A 375 -3.46 -8.48 -9.98
C SER A 375 -3.30 -9.15 -8.62
N VAL A 376 -2.12 -9.69 -8.35
CA VAL A 376 -1.71 -10.12 -7.00
C VAL A 376 -0.77 -9.07 -6.44
N LYS A 377 -1.14 -8.42 -5.34
CA LYS A 377 -0.21 -7.62 -4.56
C LYS A 377 0.41 -8.52 -3.51
N LEU A 378 1.72 -8.73 -3.55
CA LEU A 378 2.41 -9.71 -2.70
C LEU A 378 3.58 -9.07 -1.96
N THR A 379 3.74 -9.39 -0.68
CA THR A 379 4.94 -8.99 0.06
C THR A 379 6.16 -9.78 -0.40
N THR A 380 7.16 -9.09 -0.94
CA THR A 380 8.36 -9.71 -1.56
C THR A 380 9.67 -9.37 -0.85
N ALA A 381 9.70 -8.28 -0.08
CA ALA A 381 10.88 -7.83 0.66
C ALA A 381 10.52 -7.08 1.94
N ARG A 382 11.54 -6.76 2.75
CA ARG A 382 11.49 -5.84 3.88
C ARG A 382 12.39 -4.63 3.67
N TYR A 383 11.98 -3.48 4.18
CA TYR A 383 12.76 -2.24 4.23
C TYR A 383 13.74 -2.23 5.41
N TYR A 384 14.92 -1.67 5.16
CA TYR A 384 15.93 -1.40 6.15
C TYR A 384 16.42 0.04 6.02
N THR A 385 16.46 0.76 7.13
CA THR A 385 16.98 2.13 7.20
C THR A 385 18.49 2.15 6.92
N PRO A 386 19.11 3.33 6.71
CA PRO A 386 20.56 3.43 6.52
C PRO A 386 21.38 2.83 7.67
N SER A 387 20.87 2.87 8.91
CA SER A 387 21.52 2.22 10.05
C SER A 387 21.38 0.68 10.05
N GLY A 388 20.72 0.09 9.05
CA GLY A 388 20.49 -1.34 8.93
C GLY A 388 19.34 -1.88 9.78
N ARG A 389 18.52 -1.02 10.39
CA ARG A 389 17.38 -1.41 11.24
C ARG A 389 16.15 -1.70 10.38
N SER A 390 15.39 -2.74 10.73
CA SER A 390 14.09 -2.98 10.11
C SER A 390 13.02 -2.09 10.73
N ILE A 391 12.15 -1.54 9.89
CA ILE A 391 11.00 -0.73 10.32
C ILE A 391 9.83 -1.63 10.76
N GLN A 392 9.82 -2.89 10.32
CA GLN A 392 8.68 -3.79 10.44
C GLN A 392 8.23 -4.00 11.89
N ALA A 393 6.93 -3.84 12.14
CA ALA A 393 6.28 -3.98 13.44
C ALA A 393 6.79 -3.04 14.56
N ARG A 394 7.70 -2.10 14.25
CA ARG A 394 8.27 -1.15 15.20
C ARG A 394 8.07 0.30 14.82
N GLY A 395 8.35 0.65 13.57
CA GLY A 395 8.33 2.02 13.06
C GLY A 395 9.59 2.82 13.41
N ILE A 396 9.48 4.13 13.20
CA ILE A 396 10.48 5.15 13.50
C ILE A 396 10.06 5.85 14.80
N ASP A 397 10.91 5.76 15.81
CA ASP A 397 10.78 6.58 17.02
C ASP A 397 11.23 8.02 16.73
N PRO A 398 10.44 9.04 17.13
CA PRO A 398 10.83 10.43 16.96
C PRO A 398 11.96 10.81 17.93
N ASP A 399 12.87 11.68 17.48
CA ASP A 399 13.92 12.27 18.33
C ASP A 399 13.32 13.21 19.39
N VAL A 400 12.18 13.83 19.07
CA VAL A 400 11.40 14.67 19.99
C VAL A 400 9.95 14.19 20.00
N THR A 401 9.52 13.60 21.13
CA THR A 401 8.15 13.11 21.28
C THR A 401 7.16 14.24 21.54
N LEU A 402 6.06 14.27 20.80
CA LEU A 402 4.88 15.10 21.03
C LEU A 402 3.71 14.22 21.46
N ARG A 403 2.76 14.83 22.17
CA ARG A 403 1.47 14.22 22.52
C ARG A 403 0.33 15.15 22.07
N PRO A 404 -0.87 14.61 21.83
CA PRO A 404 -2.05 15.40 21.50
C PRO A 404 -2.36 16.43 22.59
N ASP A 405 -2.84 17.61 22.19
CA ASP A 405 -3.30 18.64 23.11
C ASP A 405 -4.43 18.09 23.99
N GLY A 406 -4.32 18.23 25.32
CA GLY A 406 -5.28 17.69 26.27
C GLY A 406 -4.96 16.28 26.78
N ALA A 407 -3.89 15.62 26.30
CA ALA A 407 -3.34 14.38 26.88
C ALA A 407 -2.60 14.63 28.22
N ALA A 408 -3.02 15.66 28.97
CA ALA A 408 -2.49 15.94 30.29
C ALA A 408 -2.89 14.80 31.24
N SER A 409 -1.89 14.14 31.81
CA SER A 409 -1.98 13.20 32.95
C SER A 409 -2.55 11.80 32.73
N ALA A 410 -2.37 11.17 31.57
CA ALA A 410 -2.51 9.72 31.49
C ALA A 410 -1.17 9.06 31.83
N ASP A 411 -1.19 8.25 32.89
CA ASP A 411 -0.21 7.21 33.21
C ASP A 411 0.43 6.64 31.94
N PRO A 412 1.78 6.58 31.81
CA PRO A 412 2.43 5.95 30.66
C PRO A 412 1.91 4.55 30.36
N ASP A 413 1.37 3.85 31.38
CA ASP A 413 0.80 2.50 31.29
C ASP A 413 -0.74 2.47 31.14
N ALA A 414 -1.42 3.63 31.08
CA ALA A 414 -2.86 3.64 30.85
C ALA A 414 -3.21 3.07 29.46
N PRO A 415 -4.20 2.16 29.34
CA PRO A 415 -4.67 1.69 28.05
C PRO A 415 -5.28 2.86 27.27
N ARG A 416 -4.59 3.25 26.20
CA ARG A 416 -4.91 4.41 25.37
C ARG A 416 -6.01 4.00 24.37
N ALA A 417 -7.00 4.86 24.15
CA ALA A 417 -8.16 4.54 23.31
C ALA A 417 -7.89 4.68 21.79
N ALA A 418 -6.75 5.25 21.40
CA ALA A 418 -6.32 5.42 20.00
C ALA A 418 -5.19 4.45 19.58
N THR A 419 -4.79 3.50 20.43
CA THR A 419 -3.53 2.75 20.32
C THR A 419 -3.65 1.31 19.84
N MET A 420 -4.69 0.97 19.07
CA MET A 420 -4.85 -0.41 18.59
C MET A 420 -4.48 -0.61 17.12
N TYR A 421 -4.23 0.45 16.35
CA TYR A 421 -4.01 0.34 14.90
C TYR A 421 -2.57 0.66 14.50
N THR A 422 -1.69 -0.33 14.66
CA THR A 422 -0.27 -0.32 14.27
C THR A 422 0.06 -1.63 13.56
N GLU A 423 1.18 -1.69 12.84
CA GLU A 423 1.57 -2.93 12.12
C GLU A 423 1.60 -4.14 13.06
N ALA A 424 2.20 -4.03 14.25
CA ALA A 424 2.28 -5.11 15.25
C ALA A 424 0.92 -5.59 15.78
N ASN A 425 -0.14 -4.80 15.61
CA ASN A 425 -1.48 -5.15 16.08
C ASN A 425 -2.36 -5.69 14.94
N LEU A 426 -1.88 -5.70 13.69
CA LEU A 426 -2.63 -6.28 12.58
C LEU A 426 -2.66 -7.81 12.71
N PRO A 427 -3.84 -8.45 12.52
CA PRO A 427 -3.92 -9.89 12.39
C PRO A 427 -3.01 -10.39 11.27
N GLY A 428 -2.18 -11.40 11.57
CA GLY A 428 -1.27 -12.01 10.59
C GLY A 428 -0.07 -11.14 10.18
N HIS A 429 0.23 -10.05 10.90
CA HIS A 429 1.38 -9.21 10.56
C HIS A 429 2.71 -9.98 10.54
N LEU A 430 3.65 -9.49 9.74
CA LEU A 430 5.02 -10.03 9.75
C LEU A 430 5.75 -9.53 10.99
N GLN A 431 6.32 -10.46 11.75
CA GLN A 431 7.14 -10.15 12.93
C GLN A 431 8.32 -9.23 12.58
N GLY A 432 8.62 -8.30 13.48
CA GLY A 432 9.77 -7.40 13.40
C GLY A 432 10.94 -7.84 14.28
N ASP A 433 12.17 -7.52 13.87
CA ASP A 433 13.39 -7.86 14.63
C ASP A 433 13.47 -7.12 15.97
N GLU A 434 12.88 -5.92 16.05
CA GLU A 434 12.90 -5.03 17.23
C GLU A 434 11.48 -4.83 17.83
N GLU A 435 10.58 -5.78 17.60
CA GLU A 435 9.22 -5.73 18.15
C GLU A 435 9.25 -5.87 19.67
N ASP A 436 8.70 -4.88 20.37
CA ASP A 436 8.76 -4.78 21.84
C ASP A 436 7.39 -4.96 22.52
N GLY A 437 6.37 -5.36 21.76
CA GLY A 437 4.99 -5.51 22.23
C GLY A 437 4.33 -4.20 22.66
N SER A 438 4.96 -3.03 22.40
CA SER A 438 4.36 -1.75 22.75
C SER A 438 3.26 -1.35 21.76
N THR A 439 2.16 -0.82 22.30
CA THR A 439 1.12 -0.20 21.48
C THR A 439 1.69 1.10 20.90
N GLY A 440 1.65 1.28 19.57
CA GLY A 440 2.41 2.32 18.85
C GLY A 440 2.05 3.78 19.14
N GLY A 441 2.31 4.66 18.17
CA GLY A 441 2.18 6.11 18.37
C GLY A 441 0.74 6.62 18.49
N GLU A 442 0.62 7.93 18.59
CA GLU A 442 -0.63 8.67 18.67
C GLU A 442 -0.79 9.57 17.45
N ALA A 443 -2.03 9.73 16.95
CA ALA A 443 -2.34 10.70 15.90
C ALA A 443 -2.21 12.12 16.45
N LEU A 444 -1.61 13.03 15.69
CA LEU A 444 -1.32 14.38 16.15
C LEU A 444 -2.10 15.41 15.30
N PRO A 445 -3.39 15.69 15.60
CA PRO A 445 -4.19 16.60 14.79
C PRO A 445 -3.82 18.08 15.00
N GLY A 446 -4.25 18.93 14.06
CA GLY A 446 -4.20 20.39 14.20
C GLY A 446 -2.83 21.05 13.97
N GLU A 447 -2.76 22.34 14.28
CA GLU A 447 -1.61 23.23 14.04
C GLU A 447 -0.57 23.24 15.19
N GLY A 448 -0.95 22.75 16.38
CA GLY A 448 -0.05 22.69 17.55
C GLY A 448 1.27 21.95 17.25
N PRO A 449 1.22 20.73 16.69
CA PRO A 449 2.43 19.99 16.29
C PRO A 449 3.27 20.70 15.22
N ILE A 450 2.66 21.46 14.31
CA ILE A 450 3.38 22.25 13.30
C ILE A 450 4.16 23.37 13.98
N SER A 451 3.55 24.04 14.95
CA SER A 451 4.20 25.08 15.75
C SER A 451 5.36 24.53 16.57
N ALA A 452 5.20 23.32 17.13
CA ALA A 452 6.27 22.61 17.84
C ALA A 452 7.43 22.23 16.90
N ALA A 453 7.12 21.74 15.70
CA ALA A 453 8.12 21.42 14.67
C ALA A 453 8.91 22.66 14.23
N LEU A 454 8.24 23.81 14.07
CA LEU A 454 8.91 25.08 13.78
C LEU A 454 9.82 25.54 14.92
N ALA A 455 9.37 25.40 16.17
CA ALA A 455 10.17 25.72 17.34
C ALA A 455 11.42 24.83 17.43
N GLU A 456 11.29 23.53 17.13
CA GLU A 456 12.40 22.59 17.06
C GLU A 456 13.38 22.96 15.94
N LEU A 457 12.87 23.27 14.76
CA LEU A 457 13.64 23.67 13.58
C LEU A 457 14.55 24.88 13.84
N LYS A 458 14.11 25.81 14.70
CA LYS A 458 14.87 27.01 15.09
C LYS A 458 15.95 26.76 16.13
N LYS A 459 15.96 25.62 16.81
CA LYS A 459 17.03 25.28 17.75
C LYS A 459 18.34 25.06 16.98
N PRO A 460 19.51 25.39 17.57
CA PRO A 460 20.80 25.16 16.92
C PRO A 460 20.91 23.73 16.39
N TRP A 461 21.22 23.61 15.11
CA TRP A 461 21.44 22.36 14.43
C TRP A 461 22.94 22.19 14.23
N VAL A 462 23.51 21.13 14.78
CA VAL A 462 24.86 20.69 14.45
C VAL A 462 24.65 19.33 13.79
N PRO A 463 24.83 19.21 12.45
CA PRO A 463 24.87 17.90 11.82
C PRO A 463 25.91 17.07 12.56
N ALA A 464 25.53 15.92 13.13
CA ALA A 464 26.52 15.02 13.69
C ALA A 464 27.50 14.68 12.56
N ALA A 465 28.78 15.00 12.73
CA ALA A 465 29.80 14.71 11.74
C ALA A 465 29.71 13.23 11.38
N GLN A 466 29.57 12.92 10.09
CA GLN A 466 29.49 11.56 9.57
C GLN A 466 30.64 10.73 10.16
N GLY A 467 30.33 9.91 11.17
CA GLY A 467 31.22 8.84 11.57
C GLY A 467 31.22 7.87 10.41
N ARG A 468 32.32 7.78 9.65
CA ARG A 468 32.53 6.70 8.69
C ARG A 468 32.26 5.40 9.43
N VAL A 469 31.15 4.75 9.11
CA VAL A 469 30.94 3.36 9.50
C VAL A 469 32.05 2.62 8.79
N GLN A 470 33.06 2.19 9.54
CA GLN A 470 34.06 1.28 9.01
C GLN A 470 33.30 0.04 8.57
N ASP A 471 33.37 -0.28 7.28
CA ASP A 471 32.91 -1.56 6.76
C ASP A 471 33.45 -2.66 7.67
N ALA A 472 32.53 -3.34 8.35
CA ALA A 472 32.88 -4.56 9.06
C ALA A 472 33.44 -5.53 8.01
N PRO A 473 34.65 -6.09 8.21
CA PRO A 473 35.21 -7.02 7.25
C PRO A 473 34.23 -8.19 7.06
N PRO A 474 34.08 -8.72 5.82
CA PRO A 474 33.14 -9.79 5.55
C PRO A 474 33.43 -10.96 6.47
N ALA A 475 32.38 -11.47 7.11
CA ALA A 475 32.45 -12.61 8.00
C ALA A 475 33.17 -13.76 7.28
N THR A 476 34.32 -14.16 7.81
CA THR A 476 35.10 -15.27 7.29
C THR A 476 34.25 -16.54 7.31
N THR A 477 34.08 -17.14 6.13
CA THR A 477 33.47 -18.45 5.93
C THR A 477 34.09 -19.47 6.90
N PRO A 478 33.31 -20.20 7.72
CA PRO A 478 33.87 -21.20 8.61
C PRO A 478 34.25 -22.44 7.79
N THR A 479 35.56 -22.70 7.66
CA THR A 479 36.10 -23.96 7.18
C THR A 479 35.68 -25.11 8.12
N PRO A 480 35.12 -26.24 7.62
CA PRO A 480 34.68 -27.32 8.47
C PRO A 480 35.89 -28.02 9.12
N ARG A 481 35.91 -28.02 10.46
CA ARG A 481 36.97 -28.66 11.25
C ARG A 481 36.62 -30.13 11.49
N ALA A 482 37.33 -31.01 10.79
CA ALA A 482 37.28 -32.46 10.99
C ALA A 482 37.66 -32.82 12.44
N THR A 483 36.78 -33.56 13.10
CA THR A 483 37.01 -34.19 14.40
C THR A 483 37.77 -35.50 14.23
N ALA A 484 39.01 -35.56 14.72
CA ALA A 484 39.67 -36.80 15.08
C ALA A 484 40.50 -36.60 16.36
N ARG A 485 40.28 -37.48 17.33
CA ARG A 485 41.12 -37.75 18.51
C ARG A 485 41.41 -39.26 18.51
N PRO A 486 42.39 -39.80 19.25
CA PRO A 486 43.52 -39.17 19.96
C PRO A 486 44.87 -39.91 19.76
N GLY A 487 46.00 -39.31 20.18
CA GLY A 487 47.25 -40.06 20.36
C GLY A 487 48.53 -39.24 20.61
N ALA A 488 48.98 -39.26 21.87
CA ALA A 488 50.36 -39.17 22.40
C ALA A 488 51.37 -38.08 21.98
N SER A 489 51.95 -37.45 23.01
CA SER A 489 53.02 -36.44 23.08
C SER A 489 54.45 -36.96 22.70
N PRO A 490 55.56 -36.23 22.98
CA PRO A 490 56.10 -35.05 22.28
C PRO A 490 57.61 -35.16 21.96
N VAL A 491 58.18 -34.50 20.95
CA VAL A 491 59.65 -34.25 20.90
C VAL A 491 60.02 -32.92 20.21
N GLN A 492 61.00 -32.27 20.83
CA GLN A 492 61.74 -31.04 20.54
C GLN A 492 62.36 -30.94 19.13
N SER A 493 62.56 -29.71 18.63
CA SER A 493 63.89 -29.05 18.59
C SER A 493 64.00 -27.95 17.51
N ASN A 494 64.57 -26.82 17.95
CA ASN A 494 65.55 -25.92 17.34
C ASN A 494 65.49 -25.53 15.85
N GLY A 495 65.66 -24.22 15.61
CA GLY A 495 66.43 -23.72 14.47
C GLY A 495 66.03 -22.34 13.94
N THR A 496 66.72 -21.29 14.38
CA THR A 496 66.75 -19.95 13.74
C THR A 496 67.87 -19.91 12.65
N PRO A 497 68.07 -18.78 11.91
CA PRO A 497 67.76 -18.50 10.50
C PRO A 497 69.07 -18.54 9.62
N PRO A 498 69.23 -17.91 8.41
CA PRO A 498 69.20 -16.45 8.20
C PRO A 498 68.80 -15.91 6.78
N ALA A 499 68.67 -14.57 6.76
CA ALA A 499 68.77 -13.53 5.73
C ALA A 499 69.13 -13.84 4.26
N SER A 500 68.56 -13.03 3.33
CA SER A 500 69.29 -12.19 2.35
C SER A 500 68.34 -11.29 1.54
N ALA A 501 68.71 -10.00 1.40
CA ALA A 501 68.24 -9.06 0.37
C ALA A 501 69.33 -8.97 -0.74
N PRO A 502 69.36 -8.02 -1.71
CA PRO A 502 68.35 -7.13 -2.33
C PRO A 502 68.45 -7.16 -3.89
N THR A 503 67.68 -6.31 -4.61
CA THR A 503 68.16 -5.36 -5.67
C THR A 503 67.02 -4.80 -6.55
N GLY A 504 66.86 -3.47 -6.52
CA GLY A 504 67.06 -2.57 -7.69
C GLY A 504 65.92 -2.30 -8.70
N PRO A 505 65.91 -1.10 -9.34
CA PRO A 505 64.71 -0.32 -9.67
C PRO A 505 64.59 0.11 -11.16
N GLU A 506 63.57 0.92 -11.51
CA GLU A 506 63.54 2.05 -12.49
C GLU A 506 62.06 2.47 -12.76
N ASP A 507 61.62 3.69 -12.40
CA ASP A 507 61.54 4.95 -13.19
C ASP A 507 60.49 4.92 -14.33
N ALA A 508 59.74 5.96 -14.74
CA ALA A 508 59.38 7.31 -14.29
C ALA A 508 58.24 7.80 -15.23
N SER A 509 57.15 8.39 -14.74
CA SER A 509 56.72 9.81 -14.89
C SER A 509 56.15 10.33 -16.24
N SER A 510 55.28 11.36 -16.08
CA SER A 510 54.71 12.35 -17.03
C SER A 510 53.41 11.96 -17.75
N GLY A 511 52.38 12.79 -17.92
CA GLY A 511 52.18 14.21 -17.58
C GLY A 511 51.31 14.91 -18.66
N ALA A 512 50.23 15.57 -18.20
CA ALA A 512 49.53 16.72 -18.80
C ALA A 512 48.62 16.61 -20.06
N THR A 513 47.38 17.12 -19.87
CA THR A 513 46.36 17.70 -20.78
C THR A 513 46.86 18.95 -21.58
N PRO A 514 46.10 19.70 -22.42
CA PRO A 514 44.63 19.78 -22.68
C PRO A 514 44.18 20.02 -24.16
N GLY A 515 42.87 20.20 -24.42
CA GLY A 515 42.40 21.04 -25.54
C GLY A 515 41.14 20.65 -26.33
N GLU A 516 40.03 21.37 -26.05
CA GLU A 516 39.05 21.99 -26.97
C GLU A 516 38.25 21.26 -28.07
N SER A 517 36.93 21.52 -27.98
CA SER A 517 35.98 21.90 -29.05
C SER A 517 35.32 20.82 -29.92
N GLY A 518 34.04 21.07 -30.24
CA GLY A 518 33.40 20.49 -31.42
C GLY A 518 31.96 20.03 -31.20
N ALA A 519 31.02 20.97 -31.26
CA ALA A 519 29.61 20.67 -31.48
C ALA A 519 29.40 20.18 -32.93
N THR A 520 28.64 19.10 -33.11
CA THR A 520 27.98 18.78 -34.38
C THR A 520 26.77 17.89 -34.13
N ALA A 521 25.59 18.39 -34.53
CA ALA A 521 24.44 17.56 -34.88
C ALA A 521 24.77 16.68 -36.09
N PRO A 522 23.96 15.65 -36.37
CA PRO A 522 23.21 15.74 -37.63
C PRO A 522 21.76 15.27 -37.54
N ALA A 523 21.01 15.77 -38.53
CA ALA A 523 19.62 15.50 -38.82
C ALA A 523 19.43 14.25 -39.69
N SER A 524 18.20 13.69 -39.66
CA SER A 524 17.37 13.27 -40.83
C SER A 524 17.95 12.20 -41.78
N SER A 525 17.29 11.10 -42.18
CA SER A 525 15.91 10.91 -42.66
C SER A 525 15.62 9.38 -42.82
N PRO A 526 14.60 8.89 -43.57
CA PRO A 526 13.62 7.92 -43.07
C PRO A 526 13.71 6.55 -43.77
N ASP A 527 12.90 5.58 -43.35
CA ASP A 527 12.55 4.46 -44.23
C ASP A 527 11.11 4.00 -44.04
N GLU A 528 10.56 3.56 -45.16
CA GLU A 528 9.16 3.38 -45.48
C GLU A 528 8.59 1.98 -45.18
N ARG A 529 7.25 1.97 -45.03
CA ARG A 529 6.29 0.96 -45.53
C ARG A 529 6.34 -0.47 -44.97
N GLY A 530 5.28 -0.78 -44.20
CA GLY A 530 4.69 -2.11 -44.06
C GLY A 530 3.23 -2.00 -43.65
N GLN A 531 2.34 -1.95 -44.64
CA GLN A 531 0.88 -1.91 -44.47
C GLN A 531 0.33 -3.26 -44.02
N ALA A 532 -0.59 -3.27 -43.04
CA ALA A 532 -1.59 -4.32 -42.87
C ALA A 532 -2.90 -3.67 -42.41
N SER A 533 -3.94 -3.82 -43.23
CA SER A 533 -5.27 -3.25 -43.07
C SER A 533 -6.07 -3.91 -41.94
N PRO A 534 -7.06 -3.20 -41.34
CA PRO A 534 -7.92 -3.70 -40.27
C PRO A 534 -9.10 -4.55 -40.78
N PRO A 535 -9.72 -5.40 -39.94
CA PRO A 535 -10.92 -6.14 -40.32
C PRO A 535 -12.18 -5.26 -40.32
N SER A 536 -13.00 -5.54 -41.31
CA SER A 536 -14.19 -4.82 -41.76
C SER A 536 -15.39 -4.89 -40.80
N ILE A 537 -16.06 -3.76 -40.64
CA ILE A 537 -17.43 -3.61 -40.14
C ILE A 537 -18.41 -3.91 -41.29
N PRO A 538 -19.49 -4.68 -41.11
CA PRO A 538 -20.63 -4.61 -42.01
C PRO A 538 -21.53 -3.43 -41.65
N ALA A 539 -21.72 -2.55 -42.62
CA ALA A 539 -22.74 -1.51 -42.61
C ALA A 539 -24.11 -2.13 -42.93
N ASP A 540 -25.12 -1.79 -42.13
CA ASP A 540 -26.52 -1.82 -42.51
C ASP A 540 -27.13 -0.51 -41.97
N ASP A 541 -27.73 0.27 -42.86
CA ASP A 541 -28.28 1.62 -42.66
C ASP A 541 -29.48 1.74 -43.63
N PRO A 542 -30.51 2.59 -43.45
CA PRO A 542 -31.20 3.06 -42.24
C PRO A 542 -32.72 2.78 -42.31
N GLN A 543 -33.41 2.72 -41.17
CA GLN A 543 -34.84 3.08 -41.10
C GLN A 543 -35.15 3.86 -39.82
N ALA A 544 -35.56 5.12 -40.01
CA ALA A 544 -36.26 5.94 -39.02
C ALA A 544 -37.25 6.86 -39.79
N PRO A 545 -38.28 7.43 -39.16
CA PRO A 545 -39.21 6.86 -38.18
C PRO A 545 -40.68 7.08 -38.62
N ALA A 546 -41.60 6.22 -38.17
CA ALA A 546 -43.04 6.49 -38.30
C ALA A 546 -43.50 7.39 -37.12
N ALA A 547 -44.11 8.52 -37.46
CA ALA A 547 -44.65 9.51 -36.53
C ALA A 547 -45.82 8.95 -35.68
N PRO A 548 -45.96 9.34 -34.41
CA PRO A 548 -47.18 9.12 -33.66
C PRO A 548 -48.26 10.16 -34.02
N ALA A 549 -49.48 9.69 -34.25
CA ALA A 549 -50.68 10.50 -34.45
C ALA A 549 -51.07 11.29 -33.18
N PRO A 550 -51.77 12.43 -33.32
CA PRO A 550 -52.07 13.32 -32.20
C PRO A 550 -53.21 12.77 -31.34
N VAL A 551 -53.00 12.69 -30.03
CA VAL A 551 -54.07 12.48 -29.05
C VAL A 551 -54.68 13.84 -28.68
N ALA A 552 -55.98 13.95 -28.90
CA ALA A 552 -56.82 15.12 -28.61
C ALA A 552 -57.00 15.35 -27.10
N PRO A 553 -57.34 16.58 -26.67
CA PRO A 553 -57.31 17.00 -25.27
C PRO A 553 -58.53 16.53 -24.47
N ALA A 554 -58.31 16.14 -23.21
CA ALA A 554 -59.36 15.94 -22.23
C ALA A 554 -59.79 17.31 -21.62
N PRO A 555 -61.07 17.49 -21.26
CA PRO A 555 -61.66 18.80 -21.07
C PRO A 555 -61.39 19.40 -19.68
N GLU A 556 -61.30 20.72 -19.75
CA GLU A 556 -61.38 21.76 -18.73
C GLU A 556 -62.49 21.49 -17.68
N ALA A 557 -62.12 21.46 -16.40
CA ALA A 557 -63.04 21.63 -15.27
C ALA A 557 -62.69 22.93 -14.56
N ALA A 558 -63.53 23.94 -14.76
CA ALA A 558 -63.49 25.23 -14.09
C ALA A 558 -64.23 25.16 -12.72
N PRO A 559 -64.23 26.22 -11.88
CA PRO A 559 -63.65 26.20 -10.54
C PRO A 559 -64.70 26.27 -9.42
N THR A 560 -64.31 25.93 -8.20
CA THR A 560 -65.06 26.32 -6.99
C THR A 560 -64.21 27.15 -6.04
N PRO A 561 -64.83 28.12 -5.33
CA PRO A 561 -64.18 29.37 -5.01
C PRO A 561 -63.57 29.42 -3.60
N SER A 562 -62.63 30.35 -3.52
CA SER A 562 -61.98 30.93 -2.36
C SER A 562 -62.92 31.19 -1.18
N ALA A 563 -62.47 30.79 0.01
CA ALA A 563 -62.84 31.43 1.27
C ALA A 563 -61.55 31.74 2.04
N THR A 564 -61.34 33.00 2.35
CA THR A 564 -60.32 33.54 3.26
C THR A 564 -61.06 34.31 4.36
N PRO A 565 -60.37 34.86 5.37
CA PRO A 565 -59.85 34.26 6.60
C PRO A 565 -60.70 34.67 7.83
N SER A 566 -60.45 34.10 9.02
CA SER A 566 -60.46 34.84 10.31
C SER A 566 -60.12 33.97 11.52
N ARG A 567 -59.14 34.49 12.28
CA ARG A 567 -58.77 34.27 13.69
C ARG A 567 -58.10 32.97 14.12
#